data_AF-A0A9N8YUG3-F1
#
_entry.id   AF-A0A9N8YUG3-F1
#
_cell.length_a   1.000
_cell.length_b   1.000
_cell.length_c   1.000
_cell.angle_alpha   90.00
_cell.angle_beta   90.00
_cell.angle_gamma   90.00
#
_symmetry.space_group_name_H-M   'P 1'
#
loop_
_entity.id
_entity.type
_entity.pdbx_description
1 polymer ?
#
loop_
_entity_poly.entity_id
_entity_poly.type
_entity_poly.pdbx_seq_one_letter_code
_entity_poly.pdbx_strand_id
1 'polypeptide(L)'
;MKKELNDKKQYGFPDKAEIERVIKRVTQPGYRRINKGLKPNASEQEKVKYNICQSIGDYCDDNQLSEKKLAQKLGINQEKLEYILFCHINKLTVEELIDYVAKLTGHLEIKVNYDRSEASLRAC
;
A
#
# COMPACT_ATOMS: atom_id res chain seq x y z
N MET A 1 -33.16 13.55 30.78
CA MET A 1 -33.13 12.11 30.43
C MET A 1 -31.82 11.81 29.71
N LYS A 2 -30.95 11.00 30.31
CA LYS A 2 -29.67 10.57 29.73
C LYS A 2 -29.97 9.46 28.72
N LYS A 3 -29.52 9.62 27.47
CA LYS A 3 -29.62 8.57 26.44
C LYS A 3 -28.39 7.68 26.62
N GLU A 4 -28.57 6.51 27.21
CA GLU A 4 -27.50 5.53 27.36
C GLU A 4 -27.04 5.03 25.99
N LEU A 5 -25.78 5.26 25.66
CA LEU A 5 -25.10 4.66 24.52
C LEU A 5 -24.70 3.23 24.89
N ASN A 6 -25.64 2.31 24.76
CA ASN A 6 -25.38 0.88 24.87
C ASN A 6 -25.18 0.29 23.47
N ASP A 7 -24.00 0.49 22.89
CA ASP A 7 -23.57 -0.19 21.66
C ASP A 7 -22.30 -0.99 21.95
N LYS A 8 -22.43 -2.03 22.79
CA LYS A 8 -21.43 -3.09 22.83
C LYS A 8 -21.56 -3.89 21.53
N LYS A 9 -20.80 -3.50 20.49
CA LYS A 9 -20.68 -4.30 19.26
C LYS A 9 -20.12 -5.68 19.63
N GLN A 10 -21.00 -6.67 19.62
CA GLN A 10 -20.63 -8.06 19.78
C GLN A 10 -19.90 -8.48 18.50
N TYR A 11 -18.58 -8.66 18.57
CA TYR A 11 -17.76 -9.13 17.46
C TYR A 11 -18.05 -10.63 17.21
N GLY A 12 -19.10 -10.91 16.43
CA GLY A 12 -19.41 -12.24 15.92
C GLY A 12 -18.80 -12.47 14.55
N PHE A 13 -18.59 -13.73 14.19
CA PHE A 13 -18.30 -14.09 12.80
C PHE A 13 -19.46 -13.62 11.91
N PRO A 14 -19.20 -13.00 10.74
CA PRO A 14 -20.26 -12.52 9.88
C PRO A 14 -21.22 -13.64 9.47
N ASP A 15 -22.48 -13.30 9.24
CA ASP A 15 -23.43 -14.27 8.71
C ASP A 15 -23.10 -14.65 7.24
N LYS A 16 -23.69 -15.74 6.76
CA LYS A 16 -23.45 -16.25 5.41
C LYS A 16 -23.80 -15.23 4.32
N ALA A 17 -24.85 -14.43 4.52
CA ALA A 17 -25.28 -13.44 3.54
C ALA A 17 -24.28 -12.28 3.43
N GLU A 18 -23.70 -11.85 4.56
CA GLU A 18 -22.63 -10.86 4.63
C GLU A 18 -21.38 -11.36 3.91
N ILE A 19 -20.98 -12.61 4.15
CA ILE A 19 -19.84 -13.24 3.48
C ILE A 19 -20.06 -13.30 1.97
N GLU A 20 -21.23 -13.79 1.53
CA GLU A 20 -21.58 -13.86 0.10
C GLU A 20 -21.60 -12.48 -0.54
N ARG A 21 -22.10 -11.46 0.15
CA ARG A 21 -22.09 -10.06 -0.32
C ARG A 21 -20.67 -9.54 -0.52
N VAL A 22 -19.78 -9.78 0.45
CA VAL A 22 -18.38 -9.36 0.36
C VAL A 22 -17.67 -10.11 -0.75
N ILE A 23 -17.83 -11.43 -0.84
CA ILE A 23 -17.26 -12.26 -1.91
C ILE A 23 -17.71 -11.71 -3.28
N LYS A 24 -19.02 -11.57 -3.49
CA LYS A 24 -19.58 -11.05 -4.75
C LYS A 24 -19.00 -9.69 -5.13
N ARG A 25 -18.75 -8.81 -4.14
CA ARG A 25 -18.15 -7.49 -4.37
C ARG A 25 -16.67 -7.59 -4.76
N VAL A 26 -15.87 -8.38 -4.04
CA VAL A 26 -14.42 -8.44 -4.28
C VAL A 26 -14.06 -9.27 -5.50
N THR A 27 -14.95 -10.16 -5.96
CA THR A 27 -14.76 -10.96 -7.19
C THR A 27 -15.22 -10.23 -8.45
N GLN A 28 -15.76 -9.00 -8.35
CA GLN A 28 -16.16 -8.26 -9.55
C GLN A 28 -14.94 -7.98 -10.45
N PRO A 29 -15.06 -8.16 -11.78
CA PRO A 29 -14.01 -7.78 -12.70
C PRO A 29 -13.63 -6.30 -12.51
N GLY A 30 -12.33 -6.03 -12.38
CA GLY A 30 -11.83 -4.68 -12.19
C GLY A 30 -11.96 -4.12 -10.77
N TYR A 31 -12.38 -4.91 -9.78
CA TYR A 31 -12.34 -4.49 -8.38
C TYR A 31 -10.87 -4.25 -7.94
N ARG A 32 -10.53 -2.98 -7.65
CA ARG A 32 -9.14 -2.56 -7.40
C ARG A 32 -8.69 -2.73 -5.95
N ARG A 33 -9.62 -2.81 -4.99
CA ARG A 33 -9.29 -2.84 -3.56
C ARG A 33 -8.90 -4.26 -3.09
N ILE A 34 -7.92 -4.83 -3.79
CA ILE A 34 -7.33 -6.16 -3.56
C ILE A 34 -5.83 -5.96 -3.44
N ASN A 35 -5.25 -6.34 -2.29
CA ASN A 35 -3.81 -6.28 -2.08
C ASN A 35 -3.08 -7.18 -3.08
N LYS A 36 -2.10 -6.62 -3.77
CA LYS A 36 -1.20 -7.37 -4.66
C LYS A 36 0.16 -7.54 -3.99
N GLY A 37 0.50 -8.80 -3.71
CA GLY A 37 1.84 -9.16 -3.25
C GLY A 37 2.86 -9.18 -4.38
N LEU A 38 4.14 -9.15 -4.00
CA LEU A 38 5.25 -9.40 -4.93
C LEU A 38 5.26 -10.85 -5.38
N LYS A 39 5.64 -11.08 -6.64
CA LYS A 39 5.95 -12.42 -7.14
C LYS A 39 7.31 -12.88 -6.60
N PRO A 40 7.55 -14.19 -6.45
CA PRO A 40 8.84 -14.70 -5.96
C PRO A 40 10.06 -14.25 -6.78
N ASN A 41 9.87 -14.02 -8.08
CA ASN A 41 10.89 -13.57 -9.02
C ASN A 41 10.75 -12.09 -9.40
N ALA A 42 10.15 -11.27 -8.54
CA ALA A 42 10.02 -9.84 -8.80
C ALA A 42 11.39 -9.19 -9.04
N SER A 43 11.45 -8.32 -10.04
CA SER A 43 12.62 -7.49 -10.34
C SER A 43 12.92 -6.52 -9.20
N GLU A 44 14.17 -6.02 -9.13
CA GLU A 44 14.55 -5.00 -8.14
C GLU A 44 13.68 -3.74 -8.25
N GLN A 45 13.31 -3.34 -9.47
CA GLN A 45 12.41 -2.20 -9.68
C GLN A 45 11.02 -2.45 -9.09
N GLU A 46 10.45 -3.65 -9.26
CA GLU A 46 9.17 -4.01 -8.64
C GLU A 46 9.25 -4.03 -7.12
N LYS A 47 10.34 -4.59 -6.56
CA LYS A 47 10.59 -4.59 -5.11
C LYS A 47 10.65 -3.16 -4.55
N VAL A 48 11.37 -2.26 -5.22
CA VAL A 48 11.46 -0.85 -4.83
C VAL A 48 10.08 -0.20 -4.81
N LYS A 49 9.29 -0.34 -5.89
CA LYS A 49 7.94 0.22 -5.94
C LYS A 49 7.05 -0.32 -4.83
N TYR A 50 7.11 -1.63 -4.58
CA TYR A 50 6.33 -2.28 -3.54
C TYR A 50 6.70 -1.75 -2.15
N ASN A 51 7.99 -1.66 -1.85
CA ASN A 51 8.48 -1.16 -0.56
C ASN A 51 8.04 0.30 -0.32
N ILE A 52 8.08 1.15 -1.35
CA ILE A 52 7.59 2.52 -1.23
C ILE A 52 6.07 2.54 -1.00
N CYS A 53 5.29 1.71 -1.70
CA CYS A 53 3.84 1.61 -1.46
C CYS A 53 3.53 1.19 -0.03
N GLN A 54 4.24 0.19 0.52
CA GLN A 54 4.11 -0.23 1.92
C GLN A 54 4.44 0.93 2.86
N SER A 55 5.55 1.64 2.63
CA SER A 55 5.96 2.79 3.46
C SER A 55 4.92 3.92 3.49
N ILE A 56 4.25 4.18 2.35
CA ILE A 56 3.15 5.16 2.29
C ILE A 56 1.93 4.65 3.08
N GLY A 57 1.64 3.33 3.01
CA GLY A 57 0.61 2.68 3.80
C GLY A 57 0.87 2.79 5.30
N ASP A 58 2.08 2.44 5.73
CA ASP A 58 2.52 2.54 7.12
C ASP A 58 2.41 3.98 7.63
N TYR A 59 2.86 4.96 6.82
CA TYR A 59 2.68 6.38 7.14
C TYR A 59 1.19 6.75 7.33
N CYS A 60 0.29 6.22 6.49
CA CYS A 60 -1.14 6.47 6.61
C CYS A 60 -1.69 5.96 7.95
N ASP A 61 -1.29 4.75 8.36
CA ASP A 61 -1.76 4.08 9.57
C ASP A 61 -1.16 4.73 10.83
N ASP A 62 0.15 4.98 10.84
CA ASP A 62 0.87 5.65 11.94
C ASP A 62 0.32 7.05 12.24
N ASN A 63 -0.12 7.76 11.19
CA ASN A 63 -0.70 9.11 11.30
C ASN A 63 -2.24 9.11 11.34
N GLN A 64 -2.88 7.93 11.36
CA GLN A 64 -4.34 7.75 11.41
C GLN A 64 -5.07 8.58 10.33
N LEU A 65 -4.51 8.64 9.12
CA LEU A 65 -5.08 9.41 8.03
C LEU A 65 -6.23 8.65 7.37
N SER A 66 -7.33 9.34 7.14
CA SER A 66 -8.34 8.83 6.20
C SER A 66 -7.78 8.85 4.77
N GLU A 67 -8.21 7.92 3.92
CA GLU A 67 -7.85 7.88 2.49
C GLU A 67 -8.03 9.24 1.80
N LYS A 68 -9.14 9.95 2.08
CA LYS A 68 -9.41 11.28 1.52
C LYS A 68 -8.32 12.30 1.87
N LYS A 69 -7.87 12.34 3.13
CA LYS A 69 -6.80 13.23 3.59
C LYS A 69 -5.46 12.85 2.96
N LEU A 70 -5.18 11.55 2.83
CA LEU A 70 -3.97 11.08 2.17
C LEU A 70 -3.95 11.47 0.68
N ALA A 71 -5.04 11.23 -0.06
CA ALA A 71 -5.18 11.69 -1.45
C ALA A 71 -4.97 13.20 -1.59
N GLN A 72 -5.54 14.00 -0.68
CA GLN A 72 -5.34 15.46 -0.66
C GLN A 72 -3.87 15.84 -0.45
N LYS A 73 -3.18 15.21 0.52
CA LYS A 73 -1.75 15.45 0.76
C LYS A 73 -0.88 15.09 -0.45
N LEU A 74 -1.20 13.99 -1.10
CA LEU A 74 -0.47 13.52 -2.28
C LEU A 74 -0.84 14.29 -3.56
N GLY A 75 -1.98 14.98 -3.57
CA GLY A 75 -2.52 15.67 -4.74
C GLY A 75 -2.99 14.71 -5.83
N ILE A 76 -3.57 13.57 -5.45
CA ILE A 76 -4.00 12.51 -6.36
C ILE A 76 -5.48 12.17 -6.21
N ASN A 77 -6.05 11.51 -7.21
CA ASN A 77 -7.42 11.00 -7.14
C ASN A 77 -7.49 9.67 -6.37
N GLN A 78 -8.72 9.24 -6.07
CA GLN A 78 -8.98 8.01 -5.32
C GLN A 78 -8.44 6.76 -6.03
N GLU A 79 -8.50 6.69 -7.36
CA GLU A 79 -8.02 5.53 -8.12
C GLU A 79 -6.50 5.36 -8.00
N LYS A 80 -5.74 6.45 -8.16
CA LYS A 80 -4.29 6.44 -8.01
C LYS A 80 -3.89 6.13 -6.56
N LEU A 81 -4.66 6.62 -5.59
CA LEU A 81 -4.47 6.27 -4.18
C LEU A 81 -4.67 4.76 -3.95
N GLU A 82 -5.72 4.17 -4.51
CA GLU A 82 -5.96 2.71 -4.43
C GLU A 82 -4.81 1.92 -5.06
N TYR A 83 -4.21 2.40 -6.14
CA TYR A 83 -3.03 1.73 -6.70
C TYR A 83 -1.86 1.69 -5.72
N ILE A 84 -1.68 2.73 -4.91
CA ILE A 84 -0.62 2.78 -3.89
C ILE A 84 -0.99 1.87 -2.71
N LEU A 85 -2.14 2.11 -2.08
CA LEU A 85 -2.56 1.41 -0.86
C LEU A 85 -2.69 -0.11 -1.05
N PHE A 86 -3.09 -0.56 -2.25
CA PHE A 86 -3.23 -1.97 -2.57
C PHE A 86 -2.07 -2.54 -3.42
N CYS A 87 -0.96 -1.79 -3.54
CA CYS A 87 0.27 -2.21 -4.22
C CYS A 87 0.11 -2.67 -5.68
N HIS A 88 -0.68 -1.95 -6.48
CA HIS A 88 -0.78 -2.15 -7.93
C HIS A 88 0.45 -1.56 -8.65
N ILE A 89 1.64 -2.05 -8.32
CA ILE A 89 2.95 -1.53 -8.76
C ILE A 89 3.13 -1.44 -10.28
N ASN A 90 2.34 -2.18 -11.06
CA ASN A 90 2.34 -2.11 -12.54
C ASN A 90 1.63 -0.86 -13.09
N LYS A 91 0.95 -0.09 -12.24
CA LYS A 91 0.24 1.16 -12.57
C LYS A 91 0.98 2.41 -12.07
N LEU A 92 2.19 2.21 -11.53
CA LEU A 92 2.99 3.21 -10.85
C LEU A 92 4.41 3.19 -11.42
N THR A 93 5.02 4.37 -11.54
CA THR A 93 6.45 4.49 -11.77
C THR A 93 7.20 4.73 -10.47
N VAL A 94 8.52 4.59 -10.49
CA VAL A 94 9.34 4.84 -9.30
C VAL A 94 9.37 6.34 -9.00
N GLU A 95 9.46 7.16 -10.04
CA GLU A 95 9.49 8.62 -9.98
C GLU A 95 8.21 9.17 -9.33
N GLU A 96 7.03 8.69 -9.75
CA GLU A 96 5.76 9.08 -9.12
C GLU A 96 5.74 8.77 -7.62
N LEU A 97 6.23 7.59 -7.25
CA LEU A 97 6.28 7.15 -5.87
C LEU A 97 7.24 7.98 -5.02
N ILE A 98 8.40 8.35 -5.57
CA ILE A 98 9.35 9.26 -4.92
C ILE A 98 8.71 10.63 -4.68
N ASP A 99 8.03 11.19 -5.68
CA ASP A 99 7.32 12.47 -5.56
C ASP A 99 6.25 12.43 -4.47
N TYR A 100 5.55 11.30 -4.33
CA TYR A 100 4.55 11.11 -3.28
C TYR A 100 5.19 11.03 -1.89
N VAL A 101 6.29 10.29 -1.72
CA VAL A 101 7.02 10.24 -0.44
C VAL A 101 7.53 11.63 -0.06
N ALA A 102 8.09 12.38 -1.01
CA ALA A 102 8.56 13.74 -0.76
C ALA A 102 7.46 14.67 -0.21
N LYS A 103 6.21 14.50 -0.65
CA LYS A 103 5.05 15.25 -0.12
C LYS A 103 4.63 14.84 1.30
N LEU A 104 4.97 13.64 1.75
CA LEU A 104 4.56 13.12 3.07
C LEU A 104 5.61 13.36 4.15
N THR A 105 6.86 13.01 3.87
CA THR A 105 7.94 12.98 4.89
C THR A 105 9.02 14.03 4.62
N GLY A 106 9.12 14.56 3.40
CA GLY A 106 10.17 15.48 2.98
C GLY A 106 11.56 14.86 2.86
N HIS A 107 11.71 13.55 3.11
CA HIS A 107 12.99 12.85 3.02
C HIS A 107 12.80 11.38 2.59
N LEU A 108 13.73 10.88 1.76
CA LEU A 108 13.79 9.51 1.27
C LEU A 108 15.23 9.01 1.42
N GLU A 109 15.41 7.83 1.99
CA GLU A 109 16.71 7.17 2.07
C GLU A 109 16.75 6.00 1.07
N ILE A 110 17.81 5.93 0.26
CA ILE A 110 18.04 4.83 -0.68
C ILE A 110 19.30 4.08 -0.23
N LYS A 111 19.12 2.81 0.17
CA LYS A 111 20.22 1.93 0.53
C LYS A 111 20.63 1.07 -0.66
N VAL A 112 21.89 1.17 -1.06
CA VAL A 112 22.49 0.32 -2.11
C VAL A 112 23.29 -0.80 -1.45
N ASN A 113 22.92 -2.05 -1.74
CA ASN A 113 23.68 -3.23 -1.33
C ASN A 113 24.40 -3.78 -2.56
N TYR A 114 25.71 -4.01 -2.46
CA TYR A 114 26.50 -4.67 -3.50
C TYR A 114 27.11 -5.95 -2.93
N ASP A 115 27.11 -7.01 -3.73
CA ASP A 115 27.77 -8.26 -3.38
C ASP A 115 29.27 -8.12 -3.64
N ARG A 116 30.09 -8.28 -2.60
CA ARG A 116 31.56 -8.15 -2.70
C ARG A 116 32.24 -9.37 -3.32
N SER A 117 31.51 -10.46 -3.57
CA SER A 117 32.09 -11.74 -4.00
C SER A 117 32.74 -11.71 -5.39
N GLU A 118 32.40 -10.77 -6.28
CA GLU A 118 33.05 -10.64 -7.60
C GLU A 118 34.33 -9.77 -7.60
N ALA A 119 34.54 -8.93 -6.59
CA ALA A 119 35.70 -8.04 -6.54
C ALA A 119 37.03 -8.78 -6.33
N SER A 120 36.99 -10.03 -5.86
CA SER A 120 38.16 -10.87 -5.65
C SER A 120 38.58 -11.70 -6.87
N LEU A 121 37.76 -11.76 -7.94
CA LEU A 121 38.05 -12.53 -9.16
C LEU A 121 38.65 -11.68 -10.29
N ARG A 122 38.81 -10.37 -10.09
CA ARG A 122 39.44 -9.45 -11.06
C ARG A 122 40.76 -8.84 -10.58
N ALA A 123 41.32 -9.37 -9.49
CA ALA A 123 42.67 -9.07 -9.06
C ALA A 123 43.60 -10.23 -9.47
N CYS A 124 43.97 -10.27 -10.75
CA CYS A 124 45.16 -10.90 -11.34
C CYS A 124 45.19 -10.59 -12.84
#